data_AF-A0A844A9Y9-F1
#
_entry.id   AF-A0A844A9Y9-F1
#
_cell.length_a   1.000
_cell.length_b   1.000
_cell.length_c   1.000
_cell.angle_alpha   90.00
_cell.angle_beta   90.00
_cell.angle_gamma   90.00
#
_symmetry.space_group_name_H-M   'P 1'
#
loop_
_entity.id
_entity.type
_entity.pdbx_description
1 polymer ?
#
loop_
_entity_poly.entity_id
_entity_poly.type
_entity_poly.pdbx_seq_one_letter_code
_entity_poly.pdbx_strand_id
1 'polypeptide(L)'
;MSEALVRSICSEFDIEIIPANEMPKPGQTRAAATMRRILNKRGEGHLRLVLSTLAETKGNGWLIEEWSLWAVSDLILVCSEWIDENASTWLELWDRLELGAIMLAADHLRGTTPLRYTLTALIYSRLSALVGYGLSNTDSGHGLRRRAGVTNSRGRRLELGRRLIEARARLQHGQWKRYLQEAGLSYFRANNAMRLAKEADQRERSAGKNTYG
;
A
#
# COMPACT_ATOMS: atom_id res chain seq x y z
N MET A 1 -2.34 -0.77 30.60
CA MET A 1 -1.86 0.62 30.46
C MET A 1 -2.97 1.62 30.74
N SER A 2 -2.61 2.80 31.25
CA SER A 2 -3.57 3.84 31.69
C SER A 2 -4.10 4.67 30.51
N GLU A 3 -5.27 5.27 30.69
CA GLU A 3 -5.87 6.23 29.74
C GLU A 3 -4.99 7.48 29.54
N ALA A 4 -4.25 7.87 30.57
CA ALA A 4 -3.30 8.99 30.51
C ALA A 4 -2.24 8.81 29.42
N LEU A 5 -1.72 7.58 29.25
CA LEU A 5 -0.73 7.30 28.20
C LEU A 5 -1.33 7.42 26.80
N VAL A 6 -2.57 6.96 26.61
CA VAL A 6 -3.28 7.14 25.32
C VAL A 6 -3.43 8.62 25.01
N ARG A 7 -3.86 9.44 25.98
CA ARG A 7 -3.97 10.89 25.80
C ARG A 7 -2.64 11.55 25.48
N SER A 8 -1.57 11.15 26.16
CA SER A 8 -0.20 11.63 25.89
C SER A 8 0.20 11.32 24.45
N ILE A 9 0.01 10.09 23.98
CA ILE A 9 0.34 9.71 22.61
C ILE A 9 -0.54 10.47 21.60
N CYS A 10 -1.83 10.65 21.87
CA CYS A 10 -2.71 11.44 21.01
C CYS A 10 -2.25 12.90 20.88
N SER A 11 -1.78 13.51 21.97
CA SER A 11 -1.28 14.89 21.93
C SER A 11 0.00 15.08 21.11
N GLU A 12 0.77 14.01 20.86
CA GLU A 12 1.93 14.05 19.96
C GLU A 12 1.51 14.35 18.50
N PHE A 13 0.25 14.08 18.14
CA PHE A 13 -0.30 14.21 16.78
C PHE A 13 -1.47 15.21 16.70
N ASP A 14 -1.58 16.12 17.67
CA ASP A 14 -2.69 17.09 17.77
C ASP A 14 -4.09 16.43 17.77
N ILE A 15 -4.20 15.22 18.33
CA ILE A 15 -5.48 14.51 18.45
C ILE A 15 -6.11 14.77 19.82
N GLU A 16 -7.32 15.32 19.83
CA GLU A 16 -8.13 15.51 21.03
C GLU A 16 -9.12 14.34 21.22
N ILE A 17 -9.13 13.77 22.43
CA ILE A 17 -10.13 12.76 22.81
C ILE A 17 -11.35 13.46 23.43
N ILE A 18 -12.47 13.40 22.73
CA ILE A 18 -13.74 14.01 23.14
C ILE A 18 -14.73 12.98 23.72
N PRO A 19 -15.76 13.43 24.47
CA PRO A 19 -16.82 12.55 25.00
C PRO A 19 -17.64 11.82 23.92
N ALA A 20 -18.20 10.68 24.30
CA ALA A 20 -18.93 9.80 23.37
C ALA A 20 -20.18 10.45 22.74
N ASN A 21 -20.77 11.43 23.41
CA ASN A 21 -22.01 12.12 23.01
C ASN A 21 -21.77 13.34 22.11
N GLU A 22 -20.53 13.69 21.80
CA GLU A 22 -20.19 14.83 20.95
C GLU A 22 -19.84 14.40 19.52
N MET A 23 -20.11 15.26 18.54
CA MET A 23 -19.72 15.02 17.15
C MET A 23 -18.27 15.46 16.93
N PRO A 24 -17.36 14.57 16.51
CA PRO A 24 -15.96 14.93 16.30
C PRO A 24 -15.77 15.97 15.18
N LYS A 25 -14.84 16.90 15.41
CA LYS A 25 -14.23 17.79 14.40
C LYS A 25 -12.93 17.17 13.85
N PRO A 26 -12.27 17.74 12.82
CA PRO A 26 -10.98 17.20 12.38
C PRO A 26 -9.97 17.29 13.54
N GLY A 27 -9.18 16.24 13.71
CA GLY A 27 -8.24 16.12 14.84
C GLY A 27 -8.92 15.70 16.14
N GLN A 28 -10.22 15.38 16.15
CA GLN A 28 -10.91 14.87 17.34
C GLN A 28 -11.33 13.41 17.16
N THR A 29 -11.38 12.67 18.26
CA THR A 29 -11.86 11.28 18.26
C THR A 29 -12.58 10.91 19.55
N ARG A 30 -13.51 9.97 19.45
CA ARG A 30 -14.16 9.30 20.59
C ARG A 30 -13.56 7.92 20.89
N ALA A 31 -12.63 7.46 20.05
CA ALA A 31 -12.18 6.07 20.01
C ALA A 31 -11.08 5.73 21.03
N ALA A 32 -11.11 6.35 22.22
CA ALA A 32 -10.12 6.15 23.28
C ALA A 32 -9.98 4.69 23.72
N ALA A 33 -11.12 4.00 23.84
CA ALA A 33 -11.15 2.58 24.22
C ALA A 33 -10.44 1.71 23.16
N THR A 34 -10.57 2.04 21.88
CA THR A 34 -9.91 1.33 20.79
C THR A 34 -8.41 1.55 20.81
N MET A 35 -7.95 2.79 20.95
CA MET A 35 -6.53 3.11 21.08
C MET A 35 -5.90 2.40 22.28
N ARG A 36 -6.60 2.38 23.43
CA ARG A 36 -6.15 1.62 24.61
C ARG A 36 -6.02 0.12 24.32
N ARG A 37 -6.94 -0.47 23.55
CA ARG A 37 -6.86 -1.90 23.14
C ARG A 37 -5.71 -2.17 22.19
N ILE A 38 -5.44 -1.27 21.24
CA ILE A 38 -4.29 -1.38 20.32
C ILE A 38 -2.99 -1.28 21.12
N LEU A 39 -2.86 -0.24 21.95
CA LEU A 39 -1.71 -0.03 22.83
C LEU A 39 -1.41 -1.25 23.70
N ASN A 40 -2.41 -1.78 24.41
CA ASN A 40 -2.24 -2.96 25.26
C ASN A 40 -1.79 -4.21 24.47
N LYS A 41 -2.19 -4.34 23.19
CA LYS A 41 -1.88 -5.52 22.37
C LYS A 41 -0.56 -5.41 21.61
N ARG A 42 -0.19 -4.20 21.19
CA ARG A 42 0.87 -3.97 20.19
C ARG A 42 1.97 -3.02 20.67
N GLY A 43 1.80 -2.39 21.83
CA GLY A 43 2.77 -1.46 22.40
C GLY A 43 2.65 -0.04 21.85
N GLU A 44 3.46 0.86 22.41
CA GLU A 44 3.38 2.30 22.14
C GLU A 44 3.84 2.66 20.74
N GLY A 45 4.97 2.10 20.28
CA GLY A 45 5.51 2.38 18.95
C GLY A 45 4.51 2.05 17.84
N HIS A 46 3.79 0.94 17.99
CA HIS A 46 2.72 0.56 17.06
C HIS A 46 1.57 1.56 17.08
N LEU A 47 1.11 2.00 18.26
CA LEU A 47 0.04 3.00 18.35
C LEU A 47 0.47 4.33 17.73
N ARG A 48 1.70 4.79 17.98
CA ARG A 48 2.24 6.02 17.36
C ARG A 48 2.22 5.94 15.85
N LEU A 49 2.66 4.83 15.25
CA LEU A 49 2.61 4.65 13.81
C LEU A 49 1.17 4.62 13.26
N VAL A 50 0.22 4.03 13.98
CA VAL A 50 -1.21 4.08 13.62
C VAL A 50 -1.72 5.52 13.60
N LEU A 51 -1.43 6.30 14.65
CA LEU A 51 -1.90 7.68 14.74
C LEU A 51 -1.22 8.59 13.73
N SER A 52 0.10 8.48 13.55
CA SER A 52 0.85 9.19 12.50
C SER A 52 0.24 8.93 11.12
N THR A 53 -0.05 7.66 10.80
CA THR A 53 -0.68 7.29 9.52
C THR A 53 -2.03 7.99 9.29
N LEU A 54 -2.86 8.17 10.32
CA LEU A 54 -4.20 8.77 10.18
C LEU A 54 -4.22 10.29 10.35
N ALA A 55 -3.37 10.85 11.20
CA ALA A 55 -3.39 12.26 11.57
C ALA A 55 -2.56 13.13 10.62
N GLU A 56 -1.42 12.63 10.16
CA GLU A 56 -0.50 13.41 9.33
C GLU A 56 -0.83 13.33 7.84
N THR A 57 -1.69 12.40 7.42
CA THR A 57 -2.03 12.20 6.02
C THR A 57 -3.28 12.97 5.61
N LYS A 58 -3.26 13.51 4.39
CA LYS A 58 -4.24 14.47 3.88
C LYS A 58 -5.66 13.91 3.89
N GLY A 59 -6.59 14.69 4.45
CA GLY A 59 -8.02 14.38 4.44
C GLY A 59 -8.48 13.34 5.47
N ASN A 60 -7.56 12.80 6.27
CA ASN A 60 -7.87 11.69 7.20
C ASN A 60 -8.19 12.15 8.63
N GLY A 61 -7.98 13.43 8.97
CA GLY A 61 -8.19 13.95 10.33
C GLY A 61 -9.62 13.85 10.87
N TRP A 62 -10.64 13.70 10.01
CA TRP A 62 -12.03 13.43 10.41
C TRP A 62 -12.34 11.95 10.64
N LEU A 63 -11.41 11.08 10.27
CA LEU A 63 -11.63 9.66 10.07
C LEU A 63 -10.91 8.81 11.12
N ILE A 64 -10.56 9.40 12.27
CA ILE A 64 -9.95 8.68 13.40
C ILE A 64 -11.07 8.03 14.21
N GLU A 65 -11.53 6.86 13.74
CA GLU A 65 -12.61 6.09 14.34
C GLU A 65 -12.15 4.68 14.70
N GLU A 66 -13.00 3.94 15.44
CA GLU A 66 -12.67 2.56 15.85
C GLU A 66 -12.25 1.67 14.69
N TRP A 67 -12.97 1.70 13.57
CA TRP A 67 -12.75 0.78 12.46
C TRP A 67 -11.53 1.14 11.61
N SER A 68 -11.27 2.43 11.39
CA SER A 68 -10.07 2.89 10.69
C SER A 68 -8.82 2.66 11.55
N LEU A 69 -8.86 2.93 12.86
CA LEU A 69 -7.78 2.62 13.79
C LEU A 69 -7.40 1.13 13.74
N TRP A 70 -8.40 0.23 13.79
CA TRP A 70 -8.13 -1.20 13.69
C TRP A 70 -7.63 -1.62 12.31
N ALA A 71 -8.17 -1.06 11.23
CA ALA A 71 -7.75 -1.39 9.88
C ALA A 71 -6.29 -0.99 9.63
N VAL A 72 -5.92 0.24 9.99
CA VAL A 72 -4.53 0.74 9.94
C VAL A 72 -3.61 -0.14 10.79
N SER A 73 -4.04 -0.45 12.03
CA SER A 73 -3.28 -1.33 12.92
C SER A 73 -3.02 -2.71 12.31
N ASP A 74 -3.99 -3.29 11.60
CA ASP A 74 -3.82 -4.59 10.96
C ASP A 74 -2.89 -4.50 9.75
N LEU A 75 -3.00 -3.44 8.96
CA LEU A 75 -2.15 -3.23 7.80
C LEU A 75 -0.69 -3.02 8.18
N ILE A 76 -0.42 -2.26 9.24
CA ILE A 76 0.94 -2.06 9.77
C ILE A 76 1.56 -3.41 10.16
N LEU A 77 0.80 -4.31 10.78
CA LEU A 77 1.33 -5.64 11.12
C LEU A 77 1.62 -6.45 9.86
N VAL A 78 0.66 -6.48 8.94
CA VAL A 78 0.75 -7.26 7.71
C VAL A 78 1.87 -6.76 6.80
N CYS A 79 2.17 -5.46 6.81
CA CYS A 79 3.14 -4.82 5.92
C CYS A 79 4.40 -4.33 6.67
N SER A 80 4.65 -4.82 7.88
CA SER A 80 5.71 -4.31 8.76
C SER A 80 7.10 -4.35 8.12
N GLU A 81 7.48 -5.45 7.48
CA GLU A 81 8.78 -5.57 6.80
C GLU A 81 8.93 -4.54 5.68
N TRP A 82 7.85 -4.29 4.93
CA TRP A 82 7.85 -3.29 3.86
C TRP A 82 7.94 -1.87 4.43
N ILE A 83 7.22 -1.58 5.52
CA ILE A 83 7.22 -0.26 6.17
C ILE A 83 8.59 0.07 6.76
N ASP A 84 9.28 -0.89 7.37
CA ASP A 84 10.62 -0.70 7.94
C ASP A 84 11.62 -0.19 6.89
N GLU A 85 11.46 -0.62 5.63
CA GLU A 85 12.29 -0.19 4.50
C GLU A 85 11.76 1.06 3.78
N ASN A 86 10.46 1.40 3.95
CA ASN A 86 9.75 2.37 3.10
C ASN A 86 8.84 3.34 3.90
N ALA A 87 9.24 3.72 5.11
CA ALA A 87 8.39 4.49 6.03
C ALA A 87 7.83 5.80 5.45
N SER A 88 8.64 6.59 4.72
CA SER A 88 8.15 7.82 4.07
C SER A 88 7.15 7.51 2.95
N THR A 89 7.44 6.50 2.13
CA THR A 89 6.55 6.08 1.04
C THR A 89 5.23 5.52 1.57
N TRP A 90 5.22 4.90 2.76
CA TRP A 90 3.98 4.52 3.42
C TRP A 90 3.05 5.73 3.58
N LEU A 91 3.52 6.82 4.19
CA LEU A 91 2.72 8.03 4.38
C LEU A 91 2.29 8.67 3.04
N GLU A 92 3.18 8.71 2.05
CA GLU A 92 2.86 9.20 0.70
C GLU A 92 1.75 8.39 0.00
N LEU A 93 1.70 7.08 0.24
CA LEU A 93 0.63 6.23 -0.30
C LEU A 93 -0.70 6.52 0.37
N TRP A 94 -0.70 6.74 1.69
CA TRP A 94 -1.90 7.11 2.44
C TRP A 94 -2.42 8.49 2.05
N ASP A 95 -1.54 9.44 1.74
CA ASP A 95 -1.88 10.76 1.18
C ASP A 95 -2.63 10.67 -0.15
N ARG A 96 -2.42 9.59 -0.90
CA ARG A 96 -3.08 9.32 -2.19
C ARG A 96 -4.37 8.52 -2.02
N LEU A 97 -4.68 8.01 -0.82
CA LEU A 97 -5.91 7.30 -0.55
C LEU A 97 -7.05 8.28 -0.28
N GLU A 98 -8.16 8.06 -0.96
CA GLU A 98 -9.45 8.68 -0.59
C GLU A 98 -10.10 7.87 0.53
N LEU A 99 -9.53 7.89 1.75
CA LEU A 99 -9.99 7.05 2.86
C LEU A 99 -11.48 7.23 3.16
N GLY A 100 -12.00 8.46 3.09
CA GLY A 100 -13.42 8.74 3.30
C GLY A 100 -14.32 8.00 2.31
N ALA A 101 -13.96 7.97 1.03
CA ALA A 101 -14.70 7.22 0.01
C ALA A 101 -14.63 5.69 0.26
N ILE A 102 -13.48 5.19 0.72
CA ILE A 102 -13.31 3.78 1.10
C ILE A 102 -14.19 3.44 2.31
N MET A 103 -14.25 4.33 3.30
CA MET A 103 -15.10 4.15 4.48
C MET A 103 -16.58 4.15 4.15
N LEU A 104 -17.03 5.06 3.28
CA LEU A 104 -18.41 5.06 2.77
C LEU A 104 -18.74 3.76 2.03
N ALA A 105 -17.84 3.26 1.18
CA ALA A 105 -18.04 2.00 0.47
C ALA A 105 -18.11 0.80 1.44
N ALA A 106 -17.30 0.78 2.49
CA ALA A 106 -17.36 -0.25 3.52
C ALA A 106 -18.66 -0.16 4.33
N ASP A 107 -19.16 1.05 4.59
CA ASP A 107 -20.38 1.28 5.35
C ASP A 107 -21.63 0.67 4.67
N HIS A 108 -21.68 0.65 3.34
CA HIS A 108 -22.72 -0.06 2.59
C HIS A 108 -22.77 -1.58 2.84
N LEU A 109 -21.71 -2.16 3.41
CA LEU A 109 -21.63 -3.59 3.76
C LEU A 109 -21.86 -3.84 5.26
N ARG A 110 -22.16 -2.79 6.04
CA ARG A 110 -22.42 -2.87 7.48
C ARG A 110 -23.60 -3.80 7.76
N GLY A 111 -23.49 -4.61 8.82
CA GLY A 111 -24.50 -5.58 9.21
C GLY A 111 -24.38 -6.93 8.50
N THR A 112 -23.68 -6.99 7.36
CA THR A 112 -23.38 -8.24 6.66
C THR A 112 -21.93 -8.67 6.86
N THR A 113 -20.98 -7.74 6.72
CA THR A 113 -19.55 -8.04 6.87
C THR A 113 -18.95 -7.21 8.01
N PRO A 114 -18.05 -7.77 8.84
CA PRO A 114 -17.37 -6.99 9.88
C PRO A 114 -16.52 -5.85 9.27
N LEU A 115 -16.86 -4.60 9.61
CA LEU A 115 -16.28 -3.41 8.98
C LEU A 115 -14.76 -3.32 9.07
N ARG A 116 -14.17 -3.75 10.19
CA ARG A 116 -12.71 -3.82 10.34
C ARG A 116 -12.06 -4.57 9.18
N TYR A 117 -12.52 -5.80 8.90
CA TYR A 117 -11.92 -6.64 7.86
C TYR A 117 -12.21 -6.11 6.45
N THR A 118 -13.42 -5.57 6.25
CA THR A 118 -13.79 -4.90 5.00
C THR A 118 -12.86 -3.72 4.69
N LEU A 119 -12.65 -2.82 5.66
CA LEU A 119 -11.75 -1.68 5.52
C LEU A 119 -10.31 -2.13 5.27
N THR A 120 -9.80 -3.07 6.07
CA THR A 120 -8.45 -3.63 5.87
C THR A 120 -8.26 -4.13 4.45
N ALA A 121 -9.20 -4.92 3.92
CA ALA A 121 -9.11 -5.48 2.57
C ALA A 121 -9.20 -4.41 1.48
N LEU A 122 -10.14 -3.46 1.59
CA LEU A 122 -10.31 -2.40 0.60
C LEU A 122 -9.11 -1.46 0.55
N ILE A 123 -8.61 -1.03 1.72
CA ILE A 123 -7.43 -0.18 1.82
C ILE A 123 -6.20 -0.93 1.26
N TYR A 124 -5.96 -2.18 1.68
CA TYR A 124 -4.84 -2.96 1.16
C TYR A 124 -4.86 -3.12 -0.36
N SER A 125 -6.05 -3.39 -0.93
CA SER A 125 -6.23 -3.50 -2.37
C SER A 125 -5.85 -2.21 -3.10
N ARG A 126 -6.27 -1.05 -2.55
CA ARG A 126 -5.93 0.27 -3.12
C ARG A 126 -4.44 0.58 -3.00
N LEU A 127 -3.84 0.35 -1.83
CA LEU A 127 -2.41 0.54 -1.62
C LEU A 127 -1.58 -0.34 -2.58
N SER A 128 -1.93 -1.63 -2.69
CA SER A 128 -1.27 -2.57 -3.60
C SER A 128 -1.45 -2.16 -5.08
N ALA A 129 -2.59 -1.56 -5.43
CA ALA A 129 -2.83 -1.06 -6.78
C ALA A 129 -2.00 0.19 -7.09
N LEU A 130 -1.85 1.11 -6.13
CA LEU A 130 -1.02 2.32 -6.28
C LEU A 130 0.46 1.97 -6.49
N VAL A 131 0.93 0.90 -5.84
CA VAL A 131 2.32 0.44 -5.89
C VAL A 131 2.56 -0.60 -7.00
N GLY A 132 1.52 -1.31 -7.42
CA GLY A 132 1.56 -2.33 -8.48
C GLY A 132 2.00 -3.73 -8.03
N TYR A 133 2.23 -3.93 -6.73
CA TYR A 133 2.56 -5.20 -6.11
C TYR A 133 2.04 -5.26 -4.65
N GLY A 134 2.07 -6.44 -4.02
CA GLY A 134 1.60 -6.62 -2.65
C GLY A 134 2.61 -6.15 -1.61
N LEU A 135 2.13 -5.49 -0.56
CA LEU A 135 2.94 -4.89 0.50
C LEU A 135 3.12 -5.81 1.71
N SER A 136 2.38 -6.92 1.75
CA SER A 136 2.38 -7.82 2.90
C SER A 136 3.68 -8.60 3.04
N ASN A 137 4.10 -8.85 4.28
CA ASN A 137 5.22 -9.71 4.66
C ASN A 137 5.10 -11.12 4.04
N THR A 138 3.88 -11.57 3.78
CA THR A 138 3.62 -12.86 3.12
C THR A 138 3.35 -12.68 1.63
N ASP A 139 3.97 -13.51 0.82
CA ASP A 139 3.71 -13.53 -0.61
C ASP A 139 2.39 -14.28 -0.92
N SER A 140 1.58 -13.77 -1.85
CA SER A 140 0.36 -14.50 -2.23
C SER A 140 0.71 -15.82 -2.93
N GLY A 141 0.01 -16.89 -2.53
CA GLY A 141 0.32 -18.25 -2.97
C GLY A 141 0.47 -18.37 -4.49
N HIS A 142 1.57 -18.97 -4.92
CA HIS A 142 1.94 -19.10 -6.34
C HIS A 142 0.79 -19.64 -7.24
N GLY A 143 0.01 -20.60 -6.74
CA GLY A 143 -1.15 -21.15 -7.46
C GLY A 143 -2.27 -20.12 -7.72
N LEU A 144 -2.57 -19.26 -6.74
CA LEU A 144 -3.55 -18.20 -6.91
C LEU A 144 -3.06 -17.15 -7.93
N ARG A 145 -1.79 -16.76 -7.86
CA ARG A 145 -1.18 -15.83 -8.84
C ARG A 145 -1.27 -16.36 -10.27
N ARG A 146 -1.01 -17.65 -10.45
CA ARG A 146 -1.12 -18.30 -11.76
C ARG A 146 -2.56 -18.23 -12.28
N ARG A 147 -3.55 -18.62 -11.46
CA ARG A 147 -4.97 -18.63 -11.84
C ARG A 147 -5.55 -17.24 -12.07
N ALA A 148 -5.15 -16.27 -11.25
CA ALA A 148 -5.59 -14.88 -11.38
C ALA A 148 -4.93 -14.15 -12.57
N GLY A 149 -4.04 -14.80 -13.32
CA GLY A 149 -3.24 -14.14 -14.36
C GLY A 149 -2.26 -13.08 -13.82
N VAL A 150 -2.13 -12.98 -12.49
CA VAL A 150 -1.19 -12.10 -11.76
C VAL A 150 0.24 -12.67 -11.78
N THR A 151 0.45 -13.81 -12.45
CA THR A 151 1.76 -14.20 -12.97
C THR A 151 2.20 -13.19 -14.03
N ASN A 152 2.70 -12.04 -13.58
CA ASN A 152 3.48 -11.07 -14.34
C ASN A 152 3.02 -11.07 -15.80
N SER A 153 1.79 -10.61 -16.05
CA SER A 153 1.07 -10.87 -17.32
C SER A 153 2.04 -10.65 -18.48
N ARG A 154 2.02 -11.54 -19.48
CA ARG A 154 3.00 -11.47 -20.58
C ARG A 154 3.08 -10.04 -21.12
N GLY A 155 1.95 -9.34 -21.24
CA GLY A 155 1.86 -7.91 -21.53
C GLY A 155 2.69 -7.01 -20.60
N ARG A 156 2.50 -7.06 -19.27
CA ARG A 156 3.29 -6.26 -18.31
C ARG A 156 4.80 -6.56 -18.37
N ARG A 157 5.19 -7.82 -18.59
CA ARG A 157 6.61 -8.17 -18.77
C ARG A 157 7.20 -7.61 -20.05
N LEU A 158 6.41 -7.61 -21.13
CA LEU A 158 6.80 -7.01 -22.41
C LEU A 158 6.90 -5.49 -22.29
N GLU A 159 5.92 -4.84 -21.64
CA GLU A 159 5.91 -3.41 -21.40
C GLU A 159 7.09 -2.97 -20.52
N LEU A 160 7.32 -3.67 -19.40
CA LEU A 160 8.49 -3.45 -18.55
C LEU A 160 9.78 -3.66 -19.36
N GLY A 161 9.86 -4.74 -20.15
CA GLY A 161 11.01 -5.03 -20.99
C GLY A 161 11.29 -3.92 -22.01
N ARG A 162 10.26 -3.42 -22.70
CA ARG A 162 10.34 -2.30 -23.65
C ARG A 162 10.82 -1.02 -22.96
N ARG A 163 10.21 -0.65 -21.82
CA ARG A 163 10.65 0.49 -21.00
C ARG A 163 12.11 0.39 -20.57
N LEU A 164 12.54 -0.80 -20.14
CA LEU A 164 13.92 -1.04 -19.71
C LEU A 164 14.92 -1.00 -20.88
N ILE A 165 14.53 -1.45 -22.08
CA ILE A 165 15.33 -1.32 -23.30
C ILE A 165 15.52 0.16 -23.64
N GLU A 166 14.45 0.96 -23.61
CA GLU A 166 14.53 2.41 -23.84
C GLU A 166 15.39 3.12 -22.79
N ALA A 167 15.17 2.83 -21.51
CA ALA A 167 15.96 3.41 -20.43
C ALA A 167 17.45 3.06 -20.59
N ARG A 168 17.77 1.80 -20.90
CA ARG A 168 19.14 1.35 -21.13
C ARG A 168 19.81 2.03 -22.33
N ALA A 169 19.05 2.40 -23.36
CA ALA A 169 19.57 3.14 -24.52
C ALA A 169 19.90 4.61 -24.20
N ARG A 170 19.23 5.20 -23.20
CA ARG A 170 19.44 6.61 -22.79
C ARG A 170 20.51 6.77 -21.70
N LEU A 171 20.84 5.72 -20.97
CA LEU A 171 21.78 5.76 -19.85
C LEU A 171 23.24 5.64 -20.28
N GLN A 172 24.13 6.38 -19.62
CA GLN A 172 25.58 6.23 -19.82
C GLN A 172 26.11 4.94 -19.18
N HIS A 173 27.28 4.50 -19.66
CA HIS A 173 27.93 3.29 -19.16
C HIS A 173 28.17 3.37 -17.64
N GLY A 174 27.76 2.35 -16.89
CA GLY A 174 27.87 2.32 -15.41
C GLY A 174 26.64 2.82 -14.63
N GLN A 175 25.73 3.57 -15.25
CA GLN A 175 24.52 4.09 -14.57
C GLN A 175 23.40 3.04 -14.45
N TRP A 176 23.48 1.94 -15.21
CA TRP A 176 22.44 0.91 -15.28
C TRP A 176 22.15 0.24 -13.93
N LYS A 177 23.19 -0.09 -13.15
CA LYS A 177 23.02 -0.77 -11.86
C LYS A 177 22.27 0.12 -10.86
N ARG A 178 22.62 1.42 -10.84
CA ARG A 178 21.97 2.42 -9.98
C ARG A 178 20.52 2.64 -10.39
N TYR A 179 20.25 2.77 -11.69
CA TYR A 179 18.88 2.90 -12.21
C TYR A 179 17.99 1.72 -11.80
N LEU A 180 18.50 0.49 -11.88
CA LEU A 180 17.73 -0.69 -11.45
C LEU A 180 17.46 -0.72 -9.94
N GLN A 181 18.41 -0.24 -9.14
CA GLN A 181 18.24 -0.12 -7.69
C GLN A 181 17.18 0.94 -7.34
N GLU A 182 17.24 2.12 -7.96
CA GLU A 182 16.24 3.19 -7.81
C GLU A 182 14.85 2.74 -8.30
N ALA A 183 14.79 1.89 -9.33
CA ALA A 183 13.55 1.31 -9.84
C ALA A 183 13.04 0.09 -9.03
N GLY A 184 13.74 -0.34 -7.98
CA GLY A 184 13.36 -1.51 -7.17
C GLY A 184 13.40 -2.84 -7.94
N LEU A 185 14.27 -2.98 -8.93
CA LEU A 185 14.35 -4.14 -9.81
C LEU A 185 15.66 -4.92 -9.64
N SER A 186 15.56 -6.24 -9.51
CA SER A 186 16.75 -7.10 -9.58
C SER A 186 17.28 -7.20 -11.01
N TYR A 187 18.60 -7.34 -11.14
CA TYR A 187 19.29 -7.47 -12.44
C TYR A 187 18.72 -8.63 -13.28
N PHE A 188 18.45 -9.77 -12.64
CA PHE A 188 17.86 -10.94 -13.29
C PHE A 188 16.46 -10.66 -13.83
N ARG A 189 15.61 -10.00 -13.03
CA ARG A 189 14.24 -9.63 -13.42
C ARG A 189 14.24 -8.66 -14.60
N ALA A 190 15.13 -7.67 -14.57
CA ALA A 190 15.29 -6.71 -15.67
C ALA A 190 15.72 -7.40 -16.97
N ASN A 191 16.77 -8.22 -16.94
CA ASN A 191 17.26 -8.93 -18.13
C ASN A 191 16.23 -9.92 -18.69
N ASN A 192 15.50 -10.63 -17.83
CA ASN A 192 14.45 -11.56 -18.27
C ASN A 192 13.33 -10.81 -19.01
N ALA A 193 12.86 -9.67 -18.48
CA ALA A 193 11.86 -8.84 -19.12
C ALA A 193 12.35 -8.25 -20.46
N MET A 194 13.56 -7.70 -20.50
CA MET A 194 14.16 -7.16 -21.73
C MET A 194 14.34 -8.22 -22.81
N ARG A 195 14.75 -9.45 -22.44
CA ARG A 195 14.86 -10.58 -23.38
C ARG A 195 13.50 -10.93 -23.97
N LEU A 196 12.48 -11.07 -23.13
CA LEU A 196 11.11 -11.37 -23.58
C LEU A 196 10.56 -10.30 -24.53
N ALA A 197 10.83 -9.03 -24.26
CA ALA A 197 10.45 -7.91 -25.13
C ALA A 197 11.13 -8.00 -26.50
N LYS A 198 12.46 -8.21 -26.54
CA LYS A 198 13.20 -8.39 -27.79
C LYS A 198 12.68 -9.56 -28.62
N GLU A 199 12.39 -10.69 -27.98
CA GLU A 199 11.85 -11.89 -28.66
C GLU A 199 10.44 -11.65 -29.22
N ALA A 200 9.60 -10.88 -28.53
CA ALA A 200 8.28 -10.52 -29.02
C ALA A 200 8.36 -9.55 -30.21
N ASP A 201 9.16 -8.50 -30.11
CA ASP A 201 9.33 -7.52 -31.19
C ASP A 201 9.95 -8.17 -32.44
N GLN A 202 10.86 -9.14 -32.29
CA GLN A 202 11.39 -9.94 -33.40
C GLN A 202 10.30 -10.77 -34.07
N ARG A 203 9.43 -11.43 -33.29
CA ARG A 203 8.31 -12.23 -33.82
C ARG A 203 7.28 -11.36 -34.55
N GLU A 204 6.96 -10.19 -34.02
CA GLU A 204 6.08 -9.20 -34.67
C GLU A 204 6.66 -8.74 -36.02
N ARG A 205 7.98 -8.42 -36.06
CA ARG A 205 8.67 -8.05 -37.31
C ARG A 205 8.71 -9.17 -38.33
N SER A 206 8.90 -10.42 -37.91
CA SER A 206 8.88 -11.58 -38.81
C SER A 206 7.47 -11.91 -39.31
N ALA A 207 6.45 -11.74 -38.48
CA ALA A 207 5.05 -11.93 -38.88
C ALA A 207 4.59 -10.87 -39.89
N GLY A 208 4.97 -9.60 -39.70
CA GLY A 208 4.66 -8.51 -40.64
C GLY A 208 5.40 -8.61 -41.98
N LYS A 209 6.50 -9.37 -42.06
CA LYS A 209 7.19 -9.68 -43.32
C LYS A 209 6.51 -10.79 -44.13
N ASN A 210 5.74 -11.67 -43.48
CA ASN A 210 5.04 -12.79 -44.13
C ASN A 210 3.64 -12.42 -44.67
N THR A 211 3.12 -11.22 -44.39
CA THR A 211 1.80 -10.76 -44.87
C THR A 211 1.86 -9.95 -46.17
N TYR A 212 3.05 -9.70 -46.72
CA TYR A 212 3.29 -8.96 -47.96
C TYR A 212 4.17 -9.74 -48.95
N GLY A 213 4.04 -11.07 -48.96
CA GLY A 213 4.74 -11.99 -49.88
C GLY A 213 3.76 -12.82 -50.67
#